data_AF-A0A6J6LXS1-F1
#
_entry.id   AF-A0A6J6LXS1-F1
#
_cell.length_a   1.000
_cell.length_b   1.000
_cell.length_c   1.000
_cell.angle_alpha   90.00
_cell.angle_beta   90.00
_cell.angle_gamma   90.00
#
_symmetry.space_group_name_H-M   'P 1'
#
loop_
_entity.id
_entity.type
_entity.pdbx_description
1 polymer ?
#
loop_
_entity_poly.entity_id
_entity_poly.type
_entity_poly.pdbx_seq_one_letter_code
_entity_poly.pdbx_strand_id
1 'polypeptide(L)'
;MSDLNPAPALTPEEKKSKRRKDLWQLDIPLVLGLLLCGSLSVIEFQRAFDGIGRAWVYAFQWPLIGAVCCWIWYRYRTEGNVTKGFTNKWKQRVAALEAQAQAAELHNEEVKAAIEPTDPELLEWKKYVDDLQRREPPGQPPQAQ
;
A
#
# COMPACT_ATOMS: atom_id res chain seq x y z
N MET A 1 1.93 -21.99 27.96
CA MET A 1 1.68 -23.14 27.07
C MET A 1 0.18 -23.27 26.99
N SER A 2 -0.43 -22.39 26.19
CA SER A 2 -1.88 -22.12 26.23
C SER A 2 -2.49 -22.61 24.93
N ASP A 3 -3.38 -23.57 25.09
CA ASP A 3 -4.26 -24.25 24.14
C ASP A 3 -4.39 -23.61 22.75
N LEU A 4 -3.68 -24.19 21.78
CA LEU A 4 -4.05 -24.20 20.37
C LEU A 4 -5.32 -25.06 20.24
N ASN A 5 -6.49 -24.47 20.49
CA ASN A 5 -7.75 -25.06 20.09
C ASN A 5 -7.85 -24.94 18.55
N PRO A 6 -7.71 -26.02 17.77
CA PRO A 6 -7.87 -25.90 16.33
C PRO A 6 -9.32 -25.56 16.05
N ALA A 7 -9.55 -24.42 15.39
CA ALA A 7 -10.89 -24.02 14.97
C ALA A 7 -11.63 -25.23 14.35
N PRO A 8 -12.88 -25.52 14.77
CA PRO A 8 -13.59 -26.71 14.34
C PRO A 8 -13.63 -26.77 12.82
N ALA A 9 -13.14 -27.88 12.26
CA ALA A 9 -13.10 -28.08 10.82
C ALA A 9 -14.53 -28.03 10.27
N LEU A 10 -14.88 -26.95 9.58
CA LEU A 10 -16.20 -26.74 8.98
C LEU A 10 -16.61 -27.97 8.16
N THR A 11 -17.80 -28.48 8.45
CA THR A 11 -18.40 -29.63 7.74
C THR A 11 -18.56 -29.30 6.25
N PRO A 12 -18.54 -30.32 5.35
CA PRO A 12 -18.69 -30.09 3.91
C PRO A 12 -20.01 -29.37 3.55
N GLU A 13 -21.07 -29.61 4.33
CA GLU A 13 -22.38 -28.98 4.17
C GLU A 13 -22.34 -27.47 4.51
N GLU A 14 -21.65 -27.07 5.57
CA GLU A 14 -21.47 -25.65 5.90
C GLU A 14 -20.63 -24.90 4.85
N LYS A 15 -19.60 -25.55 4.28
CA LYS A 15 -18.80 -24.99 3.19
C LYS A 15 -19.64 -24.73 1.93
N LYS A 16 -20.54 -25.66 1.57
CA LYS A 16 -21.47 -25.49 0.44
C LYS A 16 -22.46 -24.34 0.69
N SER A 17 -23.04 -24.29 1.88
CA SER A 17 -23.98 -23.22 2.27
C SER A 17 -23.31 -21.84 2.21
N LYS A 18 -22.07 -21.73 2.73
CA LYS A 18 -21.31 -20.49 2.68
C LYS A 18 -21.00 -20.05 1.24
N ARG A 19 -20.56 -20.96 0.37
CA ARG A 19 -20.34 -20.66 -1.06
C ARG A 19 -21.62 -20.22 -1.78
N ARG A 20 -22.76 -20.86 -1.51
CA ARG A 20 -24.04 -20.48 -2.09
C ARG A 20 -24.50 -19.09 -1.64
N LYS A 21 -24.39 -18.79 -0.35
CA LYS A 21 -24.72 -17.47 0.20
C LYS A 21 -23.82 -16.38 -0.37
N ASP A 22 -22.52 -16.67 -0.52
CA ASP A 22 -21.55 -15.76 -1.10
C ASP A 22 -21.87 -15.48 -2.58
N LEU A 23 -22.21 -16.52 -3.35
CA LEU A 23 -22.70 -16.37 -4.74
C LEU A 23 -23.97 -15.52 -4.79
N TRP A 24 -24.97 -15.80 -3.94
CA TRP A 24 -26.23 -15.07 -3.95
C TRP A 24 -26.06 -13.60 -3.55
N GLN A 25 -25.29 -13.34 -2.50
CA GLN A 25 -25.07 -11.98 -2.00
C GLN A 25 -24.25 -11.13 -2.98
N LEU A 26 -23.37 -11.75 -3.78
CA LEU A 26 -22.52 -11.04 -4.73
C LEU A 26 -23.17 -10.88 -6.11
N ASP A 27 -23.92 -11.90 -6.57
CA ASP A 27 -24.50 -11.91 -7.91
C ASP A 27 -25.79 -11.07 -7.99
N ILE A 28 -26.58 -11.00 -6.91
CA ILE A 28 -27.80 -10.16 -6.86
C ILE A 28 -27.51 -8.67 -7.12
N PRO A 29 -26.60 -8.00 -6.40
CA PRO A 29 -26.31 -6.59 -6.64
C PRO A 29 -25.67 -6.36 -8.02
N LEU A 30 -24.90 -7.32 -8.54
CA LEU A 30 -24.37 -7.22 -9.90
C LEU A 30 -25.51 -7.21 -10.93
N VAL A 31 -26.40 -8.20 -10.88
CA VAL A 31 -27.50 -8.32 -11.85
C VAL A 31 -28.42 -7.10 -11.77
N LEU A 32 -28.73 -6.64 -10.55
CA LEU A 32 -29.50 -5.41 -10.35
C LEU A 32 -28.81 -4.18 -10.94
N GLY A 33 -27.51 -4.00 -10.65
CA GLY A 33 -26.73 -2.89 -11.19
C GLY A 33 -26.64 -2.92 -12.71
N LEU A 34 -26.45 -4.11 -13.30
CA LEU A 34 -26.36 -4.28 -14.75
C LEU A 34 -27.69 -4.04 -15.46
N LEU A 35 -28.79 -4.55 -14.89
CA LEU A 35 -30.14 -4.32 -15.42
C LEU A 35 -30.52 -2.84 -15.35
N LEU A 36 -30.24 -2.18 -14.22
CA LEU A 36 -30.50 -0.75 -14.04
C LEU A 36 -29.68 0.07 -15.05
N CYS A 37 -28.38 -0.19 -15.12
CA CYS A 37 -27.45 0.43 -16.05
C CYS A 37 -27.89 0.26 -17.52
N GLY A 38 -28.22 -0.96 -17.93
CA GLY A 38 -28.68 -1.24 -19.30
C GLY A 38 -30.01 -0.54 -19.60
N SER A 39 -30.96 -0.55 -18.66
CA SER A 39 -32.25 0.12 -18.83
C SER A 39 -32.09 1.63 -19.00
N LEU A 40 -31.28 2.28 -18.16
CA LEU A 40 -30.97 3.71 -18.26
C LEU A 40 -30.24 4.06 -19.56
N SER A 41 -29.35 3.17 -20.01
CA SER A 41 -28.63 3.33 -21.27
C SER A 41 -29.60 3.35 -22.45
N VAL A 42 -30.56 2.41 -22.51
CA VAL A 42 -31.56 2.33 -23.58
C VAL A 42 -32.44 3.58 -23.62
N ILE A 43 -32.92 4.05 -22.47
CA ILE A 43 -33.77 5.26 -22.39
C ILE A 43 -33.00 6.50 -22.87
N GLU A 44 -31.77 6.68 -22.42
CA GLU A 44 -30.95 7.83 -22.83
C GLU A 44 -30.53 7.74 -24.29
N PHE A 45 -30.32 6.52 -24.82
CA PHE A 45 -30.06 6.31 -26.25
C PHE A 45 -31.26 6.75 -27.11
N GLN A 46 -32.48 6.41 -26.68
CA GLN A 46 -33.70 6.87 -27.34
C GLN A 46 -33.79 8.41 -27.31
N ARG A 47 -33.56 9.03 -26.14
CA ARG A 47 -33.57 10.50 -25.99
C ARG A 47 -32.46 11.20 -26.78
N ALA A 48 -31.33 10.53 -27.01
CA ALA A 48 -30.24 11.05 -27.82
C ALA A 48 -30.63 11.12 -29.31
N PHE A 49 -31.41 10.14 -29.79
CA PHE A 49 -31.99 10.18 -31.13
C PHE A 49 -33.10 11.22 -31.28
N ASP A 50 -33.80 11.56 -30.20
CA ASP A 50 -34.77 12.66 -30.17
C ASP A 50 -34.12 14.07 -30.20
N GLY A 51 -32.80 14.16 -30.41
CA GLY A 51 -32.07 15.41 -30.61
C GLY A 51 -31.59 16.08 -29.32
N ILE A 52 -31.72 15.42 -28.15
CA ILE A 52 -31.23 15.96 -26.89
C ILE A 52 -29.73 15.66 -26.76
N GLY A 53 -28.90 16.64 -27.11
CA GLY A 53 -27.44 16.48 -27.11
C GLY A 53 -26.82 16.03 -25.78
N ARG A 54 -27.43 16.38 -24.63
CA ARG A 54 -26.94 15.93 -23.30
C ARG A 54 -27.14 14.43 -23.06
N ALA A 55 -28.12 13.81 -23.71
CA ALA A 55 -28.43 12.39 -23.53
C ALA A 55 -27.31 11.48 -24.07
N TRP A 56 -26.51 11.95 -25.03
CA TRP A 56 -25.33 11.23 -25.53
C TRP A 56 -24.29 10.95 -24.43
N VAL A 57 -24.08 11.90 -23.52
CA VAL A 57 -23.13 11.70 -22.42
C VAL A 57 -23.61 10.57 -21.53
N TYR A 58 -24.90 10.58 -21.17
CA TYR A 58 -25.49 9.57 -20.31
C TYR A 58 -25.55 8.20 -20.99
N ALA A 59 -25.87 8.15 -22.28
CA ALA A 59 -25.85 6.94 -23.09
C ALA A 59 -24.50 6.20 -23.05
N PHE A 60 -23.37 6.91 -22.93
CA PHE A 60 -22.04 6.30 -22.75
C PHE A 60 -21.60 6.16 -21.28
N GLN A 61 -22.04 7.07 -20.42
CA GLN A 61 -21.70 7.04 -18.99
C GLN A 61 -22.29 5.81 -18.30
N TRP A 62 -23.56 5.50 -18.57
CA TRP A 62 -24.23 4.34 -17.99
C TRP A 62 -23.50 3.02 -18.30
N PRO A 63 -23.22 2.62 -19.56
CA PRO A 63 -22.54 1.37 -19.85
C PRO A 63 -21.11 1.35 -19.31
N LEU A 64 -20.43 2.50 -19.20
CA LEU A 64 -19.13 2.59 -18.54
C LEU A 64 -19.22 2.22 -17.05
N ILE A 65 -20.23 2.73 -16.34
CA ILE A 65 -20.49 2.35 -14.94
C ILE A 65 -20.79 0.85 -14.84
N GLY A 66 -21.61 0.31 -15.74
CA GLY A 66 -21.89 -1.13 -15.81
C GLY A 66 -20.63 -1.97 -16.02
N ALA A 67 -19.73 -1.54 -16.90
CA ALA A 67 -18.45 -2.18 -17.13
C ALA A 67 -17.55 -2.16 -15.88
N VAL A 68 -17.54 -1.05 -15.13
CA VAL A 68 -16.81 -0.96 -13.84
C VAL A 68 -17.41 -1.92 -12.81
N CYS A 69 -18.74 -2.01 -12.70
CA CYS A 69 -19.40 -2.99 -11.81
C CYS A 69 -19.02 -4.43 -12.18
N CYS A 70 -19.03 -4.78 -13.46
CA CYS A 70 -18.57 -6.08 -13.97
C CYS A 70 -17.10 -6.34 -13.63
N TRP A 71 -16.24 -5.35 -13.81
CA TRP A 71 -14.82 -5.47 -13.49
C TRP A 71 -14.59 -5.69 -12.00
N ILE A 72 -15.26 -4.92 -11.13
CA ILE A 72 -15.21 -5.10 -9.68
C ILE A 72 -15.68 -6.51 -9.32
N TRP A 73 -16.77 -7.00 -9.89
CA TRP A 73 -17.27 -8.35 -9.63
C TRP A 73 -16.32 -9.45 -10.12
N TYR A 74 -15.81 -9.34 -11.34
CA TYR A 74 -14.82 -10.27 -11.89
C TYR A 74 -13.58 -10.33 -11.01
N ARG A 75 -13.15 -9.16 -10.51
CA ARG A 75 -12.01 -9.04 -9.61
C ARG A 75 -12.30 -9.59 -8.22
N TYR A 76 -13.47 -9.33 -7.64
CA TYR A 76 -13.92 -9.94 -6.39
C TYR A 76 -13.98 -11.46 -6.48
N ARG A 77 -14.45 -11.99 -7.61
CA ARG A 77 -14.51 -13.44 -7.86
C ARG A 77 -13.11 -14.06 -7.99
N THR A 78 -12.17 -13.32 -8.58
CA THR A 78 -10.80 -13.82 -8.82
C THR A 78 -9.90 -13.68 -7.59
N GLU A 79 -10.04 -12.61 -6.79
CA GLU A 79 -9.15 -12.32 -5.66
C GLU A 79 -9.80 -12.34 -4.26
N GLY A 80 -11.12 -12.51 -4.17
CA GLY A 80 -11.88 -12.71 -2.92
C GLY A 80 -11.92 -11.53 -1.95
N ASN A 81 -10.98 -10.59 -2.00
CA ASN A 81 -10.96 -9.41 -1.14
C ASN A 81 -10.14 -8.26 -1.78
N VAL A 82 -10.82 -7.16 -2.12
CA VAL A 82 -10.24 -5.97 -2.78
C VAL A 82 -9.04 -5.42 -2.02
N THR A 83 -9.07 -5.51 -0.70
CA THR A 83 -8.08 -4.91 0.20
C THR A 83 -6.80 -5.74 0.24
N LYS A 84 -6.88 -7.08 0.10
CA LYS A 84 -5.70 -7.95 0.22
C LYS A 84 -4.65 -7.68 -0.85
N GLY A 85 -5.06 -7.44 -2.10
CA GLY A 85 -4.14 -7.16 -3.20
C GLY A 85 -3.37 -5.85 -2.99
N PHE A 86 -4.06 -4.80 -2.55
CA PHE A 86 -3.43 -3.51 -2.23
C PHE A 86 -2.54 -3.60 -0.99
N THR A 87 -3.03 -4.21 0.09
CA THR A 87 -2.26 -4.38 1.34
C THR A 87 -1.02 -5.25 1.12
N ASN A 88 -1.09 -6.32 0.31
CA ASN A 88 0.09 -7.13 -0.01
C ASN A 88 1.11 -6.35 -0.84
N LYS A 89 0.68 -5.57 -1.85
CA LYS A 89 1.58 -4.71 -2.62
C LYS A 89 2.21 -3.61 -1.76
N TRP A 90 1.46 -3.06 -0.80
CA TRP A 90 1.98 -2.06 0.13
C TRP A 90 2.99 -2.67 1.10
N LYS A 91 2.69 -3.84 1.68
CA LYS A 91 3.64 -4.61 2.50
C LYS A 91 4.92 -4.96 1.75
N GLN A 92 4.81 -5.38 0.48
CA GLN A 92 5.97 -5.63 -0.38
C GLN A 92 6.81 -4.36 -0.59
N ARG A 93 6.17 -3.20 -0.75
CA ARG A 93 6.88 -1.92 -0.88
C ARG A 93 7.57 -1.50 0.41
N VAL A 94 6.92 -1.66 1.56
CA VAL A 94 7.52 -1.35 2.86
C VAL A 94 8.74 -2.25 3.10
N ALA A 95 8.62 -3.56 2.86
CA ALA A 95 9.74 -4.48 2.99
C ALA A 95 10.91 -4.14 2.04
N ALA A 96 10.61 -3.69 0.81
CA ALA A 96 11.64 -3.26 -0.13
C ALA A 96 12.37 -1.98 0.32
N LEU A 97 11.65 -1.04 0.94
CA LEU A 97 12.24 0.18 1.51
C LEU A 97 13.08 -0.12 2.75
N GLU A 98 12.61 -1.01 3.63
CA GLU A 98 13.39 -1.47 4.79
C GLU A 98 14.68 -2.16 4.35
N ALA A 99 14.63 -3.02 3.33
CA ALA A 99 15.83 -3.65 2.77
C ALA A 99 16.81 -2.63 2.17
N GLN A 100 16.30 -1.56 1.53
CA GLN A 100 17.14 -0.47 1.02
C GLN A 100 17.77 0.35 2.15
N ALA A 101 17.03 0.61 3.23
CA ALA A 101 17.55 1.30 4.40
C ALA A 101 18.67 0.49 5.07
N GLN A 102 18.47 -0.81 5.27
CA GLN A 102 19.49 -1.70 5.82
C GLN A 102 20.74 -1.78 4.92
N ALA A 103 20.56 -1.85 3.60
CA ALA A 103 21.68 -1.83 2.67
C ALA A 103 22.44 -0.48 2.69
N ALA A 104 21.72 0.63 2.87
CA ALA A 104 22.32 1.95 3.01
C ALA A 104 23.08 2.12 4.34
N GLU A 105 22.56 1.55 5.44
CA GLU A 105 23.24 1.50 6.74
C GLU A 105 24.53 0.69 6.67
N LEU A 106 24.48 -0.52 6.08
CA LEU A 106 25.67 -1.35 5.87
C LEU A 106 26.71 -0.63 5.01
N HIS A 107 26.29 0.00 3.90
CA HIS A 107 27.19 0.78 3.06
C HIS A 107 27.78 1.99 3.81
N ASN A 108 27.01 2.66 4.66
CA ASN A 108 27.50 3.76 5.50
C ASN A 108 28.54 3.25 6.51
N GLU A 109 28.28 2.11 7.15
CA GLU A 109 29.23 1.47 8.06
C GLU A 109 30.50 1.02 7.35
N GLU A 110 30.41 0.44 6.15
CA GLU A 110 31.56 0.08 5.32
C GLU A 110 32.41 1.30 4.95
N VAL A 111 31.78 2.38 4.49
CA VAL A 111 32.45 3.64 4.17
C VAL A 111 33.10 4.24 5.42
N LYS A 112 32.38 4.27 6.55
CA LYS A 112 32.90 4.78 7.82
C LYS A 112 34.09 3.96 8.32
N ALA A 113 34.00 2.63 8.26
CA ALA A 113 35.07 1.72 8.66
C ALA A 113 36.30 1.84 7.75
N ALA A 114 36.15 2.21 6.48
CA ALA A 114 37.27 2.49 5.57
C ALA A 114 37.97 3.82 5.88
N ILE A 115 37.23 4.82 6.37
CA ILE A 115 37.75 6.17 6.69
C ILE A 115 38.47 6.18 8.05
N GLU A 116 37.93 5.50 9.07
CA GLU A 116 38.39 5.64 10.46
C GLU A 116 39.85 5.22 10.76
N PRO A 117 40.45 4.19 10.11
CA PRO A 117 41.85 3.82 10.35
C PRO A 117 42.85 4.51 9.41
N THR A 118 42.39 5.18 8.35
CA THR A 118 43.27 5.62 7.24
C THR A 118 43.62 7.10 7.27
N ASP A 119 42.90 7.94 8.02
CA ASP A 119 43.09 9.39 7.96
C ASP A 119 44.12 9.89 9.00
N PRO A 120 45.39 10.11 8.61
CA PRO A 120 46.42 10.63 9.51
C PRO A 120 46.11 12.04 10.02
N GLU A 121 45.38 12.85 9.23
CA GLU A 121 45.01 14.22 9.59
C GLU A 121 44.01 14.24 10.75
N LEU A 122 43.08 13.29 10.76
CA LEU A 122 42.07 13.15 11.82
C LEU A 122 42.69 12.70 13.16
N LEU A 123 43.74 11.87 13.10
CA LEU A 123 44.55 11.48 14.26
C LEU A 123 45.35 12.65 14.83
N GLU A 124 45.96 13.47 13.97
CA GLU A 124 46.69 14.68 14.37
C GLU A 124 45.76 15.71 15.00
N TRP A 125 44.60 15.93 14.39
CA TRP A 125 43.56 16.81 14.93
C TRP A 125 43.03 16.33 16.29
N LYS A 126 42.75 15.04 16.46
CA LYS A 126 42.33 14.48 17.77
C LYS A 126 43.39 14.70 18.85
N LYS A 127 44.67 14.52 18.52
CA LYS A 127 45.79 14.80 19.46
C LYS A 127 45.87 16.28 19.80
N TYR A 128 45.67 17.17 18.83
CA TYR A 128 45.65 18.61 19.05
C TYR A 128 44.49 19.06 19.95
N VAL A 129 43.29 18.51 19.74
CA VAL A 129 42.12 18.80 20.59
C VAL A 129 42.32 18.30 22.01
N ASP A 130 42.88 17.10 22.20
CA ASP A 130 43.20 16.57 23.53
C ASP A 130 44.23 17.46 24.25
N ASP A 131 45.24 17.97 23.53
CA ASP A 131 46.22 18.90 24.08
C ASP A 131 45.60 20.26 24.45
N LEU A 132 44.68 20.77 23.63
CA LEU A 132 43.90 21.98 23.94
C LEU A 132 43.04 21.80 25.20
N GLN A 133 42.34 20.67 25.34
CA GLN A 133 41.51 20.38 26.52
C GLN A 133 42.32 20.23 27.81
N ARG A 134 43.60 19.82 27.72
CA ARG A 134 44.52 19.83 28.87
C ARG A 134 44.97 21.24 29.25
N ARG A 135 45.18 22.11 28.27
CA ARG A 135 45.61 23.51 28.47
C ARG A 135 44.47 24.39 28.96
N GLU A 136 43.26 24.16 28.44
CA GLU A 136 42.05 24.92 28.75
C GLU A 136 40.94 23.95 29.18
N PRO A 137 40.91 23.53 30.45
CA PRO A 137 39.85 22.67 30.96
C PRO A 137 38.50 23.40 30.84
N PRO A 138 37.44 22.74 30.35
CA PRO A 138 36.16 23.38 30.07
C PRO A 138 35.58 23.97 31.36
N GLY A 139 35.45 25.30 31.41
CA GLY A 139 34.88 26.04 32.54
C GLY A 139 35.66 27.27 33.00
N GLN A 140 36.80 27.61 32.39
CA GLN A 140 37.56 28.79 32.76
C GLN A 140 37.08 30.03 31.98
N PRO A 141 36.58 31.09 32.65
CA PRO A 141 36.17 32.32 31.95
C PRO A 141 37.40 33.02 31.34
N PRO A 142 37.26 33.70 30.20
CA PRO A 142 38.37 34.36 29.52
C PRO A 142 38.99 35.38 30.47
N GLN A 143 40.30 35.28 30.71
CA GLN A 143 41.04 36.31 31.43
C GLN A 143 41.14 37.53 30.52
N ALA A 144 40.30 38.52 30.80
CA ALA A 144 40.33 39.82 30.13
C ALA A 144 41.72 40.43 30.31
N GLN A 145 42.40 40.66 29.18
CA GLN A 145 43.56 41.55 29.11
C GLN A 145 43.12 43.00 29.30
#